data_AF-A0A3M1V574-F1
#
_entry.id   AF-A0A3M1V574-F1
#
_cell.length_a   1.000
_cell.length_b   1.000
_cell.length_c   1.000
_cell.angle_alpha   90.00
_cell.angle_beta   90.00
_cell.angle_gamma   90.00
#
_symmetry.space_group_name_H-M   'P 1'
#
loop_
_entity.id
_entity.type
_entity.pdbx_description
1 polymer ?
#
loop_
_entity_poly.entity_id
_entity_poly.type
_entity_poly.pdbx_seq_one_letter_code
_entity_poly.pdbx_strand_id
1 'polypeptide(L)' 'KADAVILAVAHKAFKEKGPSEFRQIMTPNAVLMDVKSVLDREAFGKEGIEPWRL' A
#
# COMPACT_ATOMS: atom_id res chain seq x y z
N LYS A 1 14.54 -1.31 0.07
CA LYS A 1 13.32 -0.51 -0.12
C LYS A 1 13.03 -0.47 -1.62
N ALA A 2 11.76 -0.40 -2.01
CA ALA A 2 11.29 -0.49 -3.39
C ALA A 2 10.66 0.84 -3.82
N ASP A 3 10.82 1.18 -5.10
CA ASP A 3 10.20 2.34 -5.73
C ASP A 3 8.76 2.08 -6.20
N ALA A 4 8.39 0.80 -6.29
CA ALA A 4 7.01 0.38 -6.52
C ALA A 4 6.69 -0.85 -5.68
N VAL A 5 5.50 -0.87 -5.08
CA VAL A 5 4.93 -2.03 -4.39
C VAL A 5 3.58 -2.33 -5.02
N ILE A 6 3.37 -3.56 -5.46
CA ILE A 6 2.16 -3.98 -6.16
C ILE A 6 1.45 -5.05 -5.34
N LEU A 7 0.27 -4.72 -4.80
CA LEU A 7 -0.62 -5.68 -4.18
C LEU A 7 -1.47 -6.34 -5.27
N ALA A 8 -0.93 -7.42 -5.83
CA ALA A 8 -1.56 -8.17 -6.92
C ALA A 8 -2.54 -9.26 -6.45
N VAL A 9 -2.62 -9.54 -5.14
CA VAL A 9 -3.46 -10.60 -4.56
C VAL A 9 -4.01 -10.18 -3.19
N ALA A 10 -5.26 -10.55 -2.89
CA ALA A 10 -5.99 -10.14 -1.68
C ALA A 10 -5.76 -11.09 -0.48
N HIS A 11 -4.52 -11.49 -0.22
CA HIS A 11 -4.23 -12.37 0.93
C HIS A 11 -4.49 -11.65 2.25
N LYS A 12 -5.04 -12.37 3.23
CA LYS A 12 -5.33 -11.85 4.58
C LYS A 12 -4.14 -11.09 5.18
N ALA A 13 -2.94 -11.64 5.03
CA ALA A 13 -1.70 -11.04 5.51
C ALA A 13 -1.39 -9.65 4.95
N PHE A 14 -1.88 -9.27 3.77
CA PHE A 14 -1.68 -7.91 3.23
C PHE A 14 -2.83 -6.97 3.58
N LYS A 15 -4.03 -7.51 3.77
CA LYS A 15 -5.20 -6.75 4.22
C LYS A 15 -5.07 -6.28 5.66
N GLU A 16 -4.39 -7.07 6.48
CA GLU A 16 -4.15 -6.76 7.90
C GLU A 16 -2.94 -5.83 8.09
N LYS A 17 -2.17 -5.55 7.04
CA LYS A 17 -1.03 -4.64 7.12
C LYS A 17 -1.46 -3.18 7.15
N GLY A 18 -0.90 -2.43 8.08
CA GLY A 18 -1.08 -0.99 8.17
C GLY A 18 -0.11 -0.20 7.28
N PRO A 19 -0.35 1.10 7.05
CA PRO A 19 0.50 1.94 6.20
C PRO A 19 1.97 1.98 6.65
N SER A 20 2.23 1.92 7.96
CA SER A 20 3.58 1.94 8.53
C SER A 20 4.41 0.73 8.11
N GLU A 21 3.79 -0.45 7.98
CA GLU A 21 4.46 -1.66 7.50
C GLU A 21 4.82 -1.55 6.01
N PHE A 22 3.95 -0.92 5.20
CA PHE A 22 4.26 -0.63 3.80
C PHE A 22 5.40 0.40 3.69
N ARG A 23 5.45 1.43 4.55
CA ARG A 23 6.58 2.40 4.56
C ARG A 23 7.94 1.76 4.81
N GLN A 24 8.02 0.65 5.55
CA GLN A 24 9.29 -0.02 5.83
C GLN A 24 9.92 -0.57 4.55
N ILE A 25 9.09 -0.98 3.60
CA ILE A 25 9.53 -1.53 2.31
C ILE A 25 9.55 -0.50 1.19
N MET A 26 8.92 0.67 1.34
CA MET A 26 8.84 1.73 0.34
C MET A 26 9.99 2.75 0.45
N THR A 27 10.49 3.24 -0.67
CA THR A 27 11.25 4.51 -0.72
C THR A 27 10.30 5.70 -0.49
N PRO A 28 10.77 6.90 -0.11
CA PRO A 28 9.89 8.04 0.18
C PRO A 28 8.95 8.44 -0.96
N ASN A 29 9.35 8.20 -2.22
CA ASN A 29 8.58 8.54 -3.43
C ASN A 29 8.00 7.29 -4.11
N ALA A 30 7.90 6.17 -3.40
CA ALA A 30 7.44 4.93 -3.99
C ALA A 30 5.95 4.97 -4.32
N VAL A 31 5.56 4.26 -5.39
CA VAL A 31 4.15 4.06 -5.75
C VAL A 31 3.64 2.78 -5.12
N LEU A 32 2.52 2.86 -4.39
CA LEU A 32 1.76 1.70 -3.95
C LEU A 32 0.60 1.46 -4.91
N MET A 33 0.58 0.32 -5.59
CA MET A 33 -0.51 -0.12 -6.45
C MET A 33 -1.36 -1.15 -5.73
N ASP A 34 -2.61 -0.81 -5.42
CA ASP A 34 -3.60 -1.70 -4.84
C ASP A 34 -4.54 -2.21 -5.94
N VAL A 35 -4.05 -3.16 -6.74
CA VAL A 35 -4.80 -3.74 -7.88
C VAL A 35 -6.08 -4.44 -7.43
N LYS A 36 -6.16 -4.82 -6.15
CA LYS A 36 -7.32 -5.51 -5.59
C LYS A 36 -8.26 -4.60 -4.82
N SER A 37 -7.92 -3.31 -4.68
CA SER A 37 -8.73 -2.33 -3.97
C SER A 37 -9.12 -2.78 -2.56
N VAL A 38 -8.18 -3.44 -1.85
CA VAL A 38 -8.43 -4.03 -0.52
C VAL A 38 -7.83 -3.26 0.65
N LEU A 39 -6.99 -2.26 0.39
CA LEU A 39 -6.39 -1.44 1.43
C LEU A 39 -7.37 -0.36 1.91
N ASP A 40 -7.26 0.04 3.17
CA ASP A 40 -8.04 1.14 3.72
C ASP A 40 -7.52 2.48 3.18
N ARG A 41 -8.31 3.15 2.34
CA ARG A 41 -7.91 4.41 1.72
C ARG A 41 -7.71 5.53 2.75
N GLU A 42 -8.56 5.59 3.77
CA GLU A 42 -8.49 6.67 4.76
C GLU A 42 -7.25 6.50 5.64
N ALA A 43 -6.97 5.26 6.07
CA ALA A 43 -5.78 4.95 6.86
C ALA A 43 -4.48 5.29 6.11
N PHE A 44 -4.40 4.95 4.82
CA PHE A 44 -3.23 5.25 3.99
C PHE A 44 -3.12 6.75 3.64
N GLY A 45 -4.25 7.42 3.38
CA GLY A 45 -4.29 8.85 3.10
C GLY A 45 -3.82 9.71 4.27
N LYS A 46 -4.15 9.33 5.52
CA LYS A 46 -3.62 9.99 6.75
C LYS A 46 -2.10 9.94 6.85
N GLU A 47 -1.49 8.95 6.19
CA GLU A 47 -0.05 8.74 6.09
C GLU A 47 0.52 9.30 4.77
N GLY A 48 -0.24 10.07 3.99
CA GLY A 48 0.23 10.63 2.73
C GLY A 48 0.60 9.57 1.69
N ILE A 49 0.06 8.36 1.80
CA ILE A 49 0.15 7.31 0.79
C ILE A 49 -1.21 7.24 0.10
N GLU A 50 -1.25 7.55 -1.19
CA GLU A 50 -2.45 7.41 -2.01
C GLU A 50 -2.25 6.22 -2.96
N PRO A 51 -2.85 5.04 -2.67
CA PRO A 51 -2.67 3.88 -3.52
C PRO A 51 -3.30 4.10 -4.90
N TRP A 52 -2.55 3.80 -5.97
CA TRP A 52 -3.12 3.69 -7.30
C TRP A 52 -4.00 2.44 -7.38
N ARG A 53 -5.16 2.52 -8.02
CA ARG A 53 -6.14 1.43 -8.14
C ARG A 53 -6.62 1.27 -9.59
N LEU A 54 -7.03 0.04 -9.93
CA LEU A 54 -7.82 -0.25 -11.12
C LEU A 54 -9.31 -0.09 -10.82
#